data_AF-A0A1E4JHF6-F1
#
_entry.id   AF-A0A1E4JHF6-F1
#
_cell.length_a   1.000
_cell.length_b   1.000
_cell.length_c   1.000
_cell.angle_alpha   90.00
_cell.angle_beta   90.00
_cell.angle_gamma   90.00
#
_symmetry.space_group_name_H-M   'P 1'
#
loop_
_entity.id
_entity.type
_entity.pdbx_description
1 polymer ?
#
loop_
_entity_poly.entity_id
_entity_poly.type
_entity_poly.pdbx_seq_one_letter_code
_entity_poly.pdbx_strand_id
1 'polypeptide(L)'
;MTSPIGDAIGWIQTAALGTVATVIAIIAVAAIGILMLTGRFELRRGVLAILGCFILFGAREIGDVLGGVVGGDPGIGASSLSAPPTMPIYSPAAPARAYDPYAGASLPTVR
;
A
#
# COMPACT_ATOMS: atom_id res chain seq x y z
N MET A 1 13.68 20.88 12.66
CA MET A 1 12.46 21.31 13.39
C MET A 1 11.30 20.84 12.53
N THR A 2 10.76 19.65 12.80
CA THR A 2 9.62 19.12 12.03
C THR A 2 8.37 19.82 12.56
N SER A 3 7.80 20.72 11.76
CA SER A 3 6.53 21.33 12.11
C SER A 3 5.43 20.35 11.71
N PRO A 4 4.59 19.85 12.64
CA PRO A 4 3.59 18.81 12.34
C PRO A 4 2.56 19.26 11.29
N ILE A 5 2.40 20.57 11.12
CA ILE A 5 1.55 21.15 10.08
C ILE A 5 2.14 20.97 8.68
N GLY A 6 3.48 21.00 8.55
CA GLY A 6 4.15 20.77 7.27
C GLY A 6 3.97 19.33 6.80
N ASP A 7 4.10 18.37 7.73
CA ASP A 7 3.83 16.94 7.45
C ASP A 7 2.36 16.71 7.09
N ALA A 8 1.43 17.38 7.77
CA ALA A 8 0.01 17.30 7.43
C ALA A 8 -0.29 17.85 6.03
N ILE A 9 0.31 18.98 5.65
CA ILE A 9 0.18 19.56 4.31
C ILE A 9 0.79 18.64 3.25
N GLY A 10 1.95 18.03 3.53
CA GLY A 10 2.59 17.06 2.65
C GLY A 10 1.67 15.85 2.35
N TRP A 11 1.02 15.30 3.37
CA TRP A 11 0.07 14.19 3.17
C TRP A 11 -1.14 14.59 2.31
N ILE A 12 -1.71 15.77 2.56
CA ILE A 12 -2.84 16.29 1.77
C ILE A 12 -2.40 16.52 0.32
N GLN A 13 -1.19 17.02 0.11
CA GLN A 13 -0.64 17.24 -1.21
C GLN A 13 -0.45 15.91 -1.95
N THR A 14 0.11 14.88 -1.31
CA THR A 14 0.22 13.54 -1.90
C THR A 14 -1.16 12.94 -2.21
N ALA A 15 -2.12 13.07 -1.30
CA ALA A 15 -3.49 12.61 -1.54
C ALA A 15 -4.18 13.38 -2.67
N ALA A 16 -3.97 14.69 -2.76
CA ALA A 16 -4.51 15.53 -3.82
C ALA A 16 -3.89 15.18 -5.17
N LEU A 17 -2.56 15.06 -5.26
CA LEU A 17 -1.89 14.73 -6.52
C LEU A 17 -2.18 13.29 -7.00
N GLY A 18 -2.48 12.34 -6.12
CA GLY A 18 -2.80 10.96 -6.48
C GLY A 18 -4.30 10.70 -6.69
N THR A 19 -5.11 10.93 -5.64
CA THR A 19 -6.54 10.59 -5.66
C THR A 19 -7.34 11.56 -6.53
N VAL A 20 -7.04 12.86 -6.52
CA VAL A 20 -7.78 13.81 -7.38
C VAL A 20 -7.39 13.61 -8.85
N ALA A 21 -6.13 13.27 -9.14
CA ALA A 21 -5.69 12.98 -10.51
C ALA A 21 -6.42 11.76 -11.11
N THR A 22 -6.57 10.68 -10.36
CA THR A 22 -7.33 9.50 -10.80
C THR A 22 -8.82 9.82 -11.00
N VAL A 23 -9.42 10.60 -10.09
CA VAL A 23 -10.82 11.04 -10.22
C VAL A 23 -11.03 11.87 -11.48
N ILE A 24 -10.14 12.83 -11.78
CA ILE A 24 -10.23 13.63 -13.01
C ILE A 24 -10.11 12.74 -14.26
N ALA A 25 -9.21 11.75 -14.23
CA ALA A 25 -9.08 10.79 -15.33
C ALA A 25 -10.39 10.01 -15.56
N ILE A 26 -11.05 9.56 -14.48
CA ILE A 26 -12.34 8.86 -14.56
C ILE A 26 -13.44 9.78 -15.12
N ILE A 27 -13.49 11.05 -14.69
CA ILE A 27 -14.46 12.04 -15.21
C ILE A 27 -14.25 12.26 -16.71
N ALA A 28 -13.00 12.34 -17.18
CA ALA A 28 -12.70 12.44 -18.60
C ALA A 28 -13.19 11.21 -19.38
N VAL A 29 -12.95 9.99 -18.88
CA VAL A 29 -13.45 8.74 -19.48
C VAL A 29 -14.99 8.72 -19.53
N ALA A 30 -15.65 9.17 -18.46
CA ALA A 30 -17.12 9.25 -18.41
C ALA A 30 -17.68 10.25 -19.44
N ALA A 31 -17.06 11.43 -19.57
CA ALA A 31 -17.44 12.43 -20.57
C ALA A 31 -17.29 11.89 -22.00
N ILE A 32 -16.24 11.10 -22.29
CA ILE A 32 -16.02 10.44 -23.58
C ILE A 32 -17.09 9.36 -23.85
N GLY A 33 -17.45 8.57 -22.83
CA GLY A 33 -18.52 7.58 -22.93
C GLY A 33 -19.88 8.22 -23.24
N ILE A 34 -20.18 9.36 -22.61
CA ILE A 34 -21.37 10.16 -22.94
C ILE A 34 -21.30 10.67 -24.38
N LEU A 35 -20.13 11.16 -24.83
CA LEU A 35 -19.93 11.64 -26.20
C LEU A 35 -20.11 10.54 -27.27
N MET A 36 -19.73 9.30 -26.94
CA MET A 36 -19.97 8.11 -27.77
C MET A 36 -21.47 7.74 -27.83
N LEU A 37 -22.19 7.90 -26.71
CA LEU A 37 -23.62 7.63 -26.63
C LEU A 37 -24.46 8.63 -27.44
N THR A 38 -23.93 9.82 -27.72
CA THR A 38 -24.55 10.85 -28.58
C THR A 38 -24.71 10.40 -30.06
N GLY A 39 -24.29 9.17 -30.40
CA GLY A 39 -24.93 8.40 -31.46
C GLY A 39 -24.39 8.62 -32.88
N ARG A 40 -23.31 9.37 -33.06
CA ARG A 40 -22.66 9.57 -34.39
C ARG A 40 -21.19 9.98 -34.36
N PHE A 41 -20.53 9.97 -33.21
CA PHE A 41 -19.14 10.44 -33.09
C PHE A 41 -18.14 9.32 -33.40
N GLU A 42 -17.12 9.67 -34.18
CA GLU A 42 -16.06 8.77 -34.67
C GLU A 42 -15.44 7.98 -33.51
N LEU A 43 -15.58 6.64 -33.51
CA LEU A 43 -14.92 5.71 -32.57
C LEU A 43 -13.43 6.03 -32.36
N ARG A 44 -12.80 6.57 -33.41
CA ARG A 44 -11.44 7.09 -33.43
C ARG A 44 -11.15 8.10 -32.31
N ARG A 45 -12.07 9.03 -32.01
CA ARG A 45 -11.90 10.03 -30.94
C ARG A 45 -12.00 9.41 -29.55
N GLY A 46 -12.87 8.41 -29.38
CA GLY A 46 -12.94 7.64 -28.14
C GLY A 46 -11.66 6.87 -27.87
N VAL A 47 -11.14 6.17 -28.89
CA VAL A 47 -9.89 5.38 -28.80
C VAL A 47 -8.68 6.27 -28.49
N LEU A 48 -8.52 7.41 -29.19
CA LEU A 48 -7.43 8.36 -28.94
C LEU A 48 -7.45 8.92 -27.51
N ALA A 49 -8.63 9.15 -26.94
CA ALA A 49 -8.75 9.70 -25.60
C ALA A 49 -8.45 8.65 -24.49
N ILE A 50 -8.87 7.40 -24.69
CA ILE A 50 -8.46 6.27 -23.81
C ILE A 50 -6.95 6.09 -23.87
N LEU A 51 -6.37 6.12 -25.08
CA LEU A 51 -4.93 5.99 -25.27
C LEU A 51 -4.15 7.16 -24.63
N GLY A 52 -4.66 8.38 -24.76
CA GLY A 52 -4.09 9.57 -24.10
C GLY A 52 -4.12 9.47 -22.57
N CYS A 53 -5.19 8.94 -21.98
CA CYS A 53 -5.26 8.68 -20.55
C CYS A 53 -4.22 7.65 -20.11
N PHE A 54 -4.08 6.55 -20.86
CA PHE A 54 -3.10 5.51 -20.59
C PHE A 54 -1.65 6.02 -20.69
N ILE A 55 -1.38 6.90 -21.66
CA ILE A 55 -0.06 7.53 -21.83
C ILE A 55 0.23 8.51 -20.68
N LEU A 56 -0.73 9.38 -20.32
CA LEU A 56 -0.51 10.41 -19.28
C LEU A 56 -0.28 9.79 -17.89
N PHE A 57 -1.00 8.71 -17.57
CA PHE A 57 -0.86 8.00 -16.30
C PHE A 57 0.30 7.00 -16.34
N GLY A 58 0.37 6.15 -17.36
CA GLY A 58 1.39 5.11 -17.49
C GLY A 58 2.80 5.65 -17.70
N ALA A 59 2.99 6.67 -18.54
CA ALA A 59 4.32 7.26 -18.75
C ALA A 59 4.81 8.02 -17.50
N ARG A 60 3.90 8.62 -16.74
CA ARG A 60 4.22 9.35 -15.50
C ARG A 60 4.59 8.41 -14.37
N GLU A 61 3.89 7.28 -14.22
CA GLU A 61 4.28 6.18 -13.29
C GLU A 61 5.67 5.62 -13.62
N ILE A 62 5.97 5.38 -14.91
CA ILE A 62 7.29 4.91 -15.33
C ILE A 62 8.37 5.97 -15.07
N GLY A 63 8.06 7.24 -15.33
CA GLY A 63 8.95 8.36 -15.06
C GLY A 63 9.22 8.57 -13.57
N ASP A 64 8.24 8.32 -12.71
CA ASP A 64 8.38 8.39 -11.26
C ASP A 64 9.20 7.20 -10.72
N VAL A 65 9.00 5.99 -11.25
CA VAL A 65 9.83 4.82 -10.90
C VAL A 65 11.29 4.99 -11.33
N LEU A 66 11.54 5.45 -12.57
CA LEU A 66 12.90 5.73 -13.06
C LEU A 66 13.50 7.00 -12.42
N GLY A 67 12.67 7.96 -12.06
CA GLY A 67 13.07 9.17 -11.35
C GLY A 67 13.41 8.88 -9.89
N GLY A 68 12.65 8.02 -9.21
CA GLY A 68 12.85 7.60 -7.83
C GLY A 68 14.10 6.75 -7.64
N VAL A 69 14.51 5.96 -8.64
CA VAL A 69 15.82 5.28 -8.60
C VAL A 69 17.01 6.26 -8.77
N VAL A 70 16.78 7.40 -9.42
CA VAL A 70 17.79 8.48 -9.55
C VAL A 70 17.73 9.48 -8.38
N GLY A 71 16.55 9.69 -7.80
CA GLY A 71 16.23 10.68 -6.76
C GLY A 71 16.29 10.14 -5.33
N GLY A 72 16.36 8.81 -5.15
CA GLY A 72 16.55 8.20 -3.83
C GLY A 72 15.41 8.52 -2.86
N ASP A 73 14.16 8.41 -3.30
CA ASP A 73 13.01 8.48 -2.39
C ASP A 73 12.85 7.15 -1.63
N PRO A 74 12.98 7.12 -0.30
CA PRO A 74 12.91 5.89 0.51
C PRO A 74 11.47 5.34 0.68
N GLY A 75 10.51 5.75 -0.15
CA GLY A 75 9.08 5.58 0.10
C GLY A 75 8.39 4.35 -0.52
N ILE A 76 9.00 3.64 -1.47
CA ILE A 76 8.34 2.55 -2.22
C ILE A 76 8.85 1.13 -1.89
N GLY A 77 9.55 0.91 -0.78
CA GLY A 77 10.13 -0.42 -0.52
C GLY A 77 10.42 -0.81 0.92
N ALA A 78 10.00 -0.04 1.92
CA ALA A 78 10.12 -0.46 3.30
C ALA A 78 8.73 -0.87 3.82
N SER A 79 8.25 -2.03 3.36
CA SER A 79 7.62 -2.94 4.32
C SER A 79 8.72 -3.26 5.35
N SER A 80 8.96 -2.34 6.29
CA SER A 80 9.74 -2.66 7.46
C SER A 80 8.94 -3.78 8.12
N LEU A 81 9.44 -5.01 7.93
CA LEU A 81 9.23 -6.08 8.87
C LEU A 81 9.52 -5.44 10.22
N SER A 82 8.46 -5.04 10.92
CA SER A 82 8.57 -4.46 12.24
C SER A 82 9.41 -5.44 13.04
N ALA A 83 10.64 -5.05 13.35
CA ALA A 83 11.45 -5.83 14.26
C ALA A 83 10.57 -6.04 15.49
N PRO A 84 10.37 -7.31 15.94
CA PRO A 84 9.54 -7.55 17.11
C PRO A 84 10.00 -6.59 18.20
N PRO A 85 9.10 -5.88 18.90
CA PRO A 85 9.52 -4.99 19.96
C PRO A 85 10.44 -5.80 20.86
N THR A 86 11.67 -5.32 21.08
CA THR A 86 12.57 -5.93 22.06
C THR A 86 11.91 -5.70 23.41
N MET A 87 10.98 -6.59 23.76
CA MET A 87 10.49 -6.70 25.11
C MET A 87 11.75 -6.92 25.97
N PRO A 88 11.87 -6.27 27.13
CA PRO A 88 12.89 -6.67 28.08
C PRO A 88 12.78 -8.18 28.23
N ILE A 89 13.87 -8.89 27.98
CA ILE A 89 13.95 -10.32 28.19
C ILE A 89 13.75 -10.51 29.69
N TYR A 90 12.51 -10.71 30.13
CA TYR A 90 12.24 -11.38 31.38
C TYR A 90 12.74 -12.79 31.10
N SER A 91 13.96 -13.09 31.57
CA SER A 91 14.41 -14.47 31.64
C SER A 91 13.35 -15.18 32.47
N PRO A 92 12.55 -16.10 31.90
CA PRO A 92 11.58 -16.81 32.70
C PRO A 92 12.41 -17.57 33.73
N ALA A 93 12.21 -17.25 35.01
CA ALA A 93 12.57 -18.17 36.07
C ALA A 93 12.07 -19.55 35.62
N ALA A 94 12.99 -20.53 35.58
CA ALA A 94 12.79 -21.87 35.03
C ALA A 94 11.34 -22.31 35.22
N PRO A 95 10.65 -22.80 34.16
CA PRO A 95 9.22 -23.08 34.21
C PRO A 95 8.95 -23.91 35.46
N ALA A 96 8.22 -23.33 36.42
CA ALA A 96 7.76 -24.07 37.58
C ALA A 96 7.10 -25.32 37.00
N ARG A 97 7.69 -26.50 37.27
CA ARG A 97 7.31 -27.76 36.63
C ARG A 97 5.80 -27.77 36.52
N ALA A 98 5.29 -27.73 35.28
CA ALA A 98 3.87 -27.80 35.02
C ALA A 98 3.39 -29.07 35.72
N TYR A 99 2.68 -28.88 36.82
CA TYR A 99 2.22 -29.96 37.68
C TYR A 99 1.19 -30.72 36.86
N ASP A 100 1.60 -31.83 36.26
CA ASP A 100 0.71 -32.75 35.60
C ASP A 100 0.23 -33.78 36.64
N PRO A 101 -1.00 -33.63 37.17
CA PRO A 101 -1.54 -34.50 38.20
C PRO A 101 -1.72 -35.95 37.72
N TYR A 102 -1.60 -36.22 36.41
CA TYR A 102 -1.67 -37.57 35.85
C TYR A 102 -0.30 -38.26 35.74
N ALA A 103 0.80 -37.58 36.07
CA ALA A 103 2.15 -38.15 36.08
C ALA A 103 2.36 -39.29 37.11
N GLY A 104 1.41 -39.50 38.04
CA GLY A 104 1.39 -40.62 38.98
C GLY A 104 0.52 -41.82 38.56
N ALA A 105 -0.30 -41.68 37.51
CA ALA A 105 -1.21 -42.75 37.06
C ALA A 105 -0.65 -43.57 35.89
N SER A 106 0.36 -43.05 35.18
CA SER A 106 0.94 -43.65 33.97
C SER A 106 2.22 -44.46 34.21
N LEU A 107 2.68 -44.58 35.46
CA LEU A 107 3.77 -45.49 35.80
C LEU A 107 3.22 -46.92 35.87
N PRO A 108 3.69 -47.86 35.03
CA PRO A 108 3.32 -49.26 35.19
C PRO A 108 3.82 -49.73 36.56
N THR A 109 2.92 -50.05 37.49
CA THR A 109 3.29 -50.74 38.71
C THR A 109 3.65 -52.17 38.32
N VAL A 110 4.93 -52.42 38.08
CA VAL A 110 5.48 -53.78 37.95
C VAL A 110 5.19 -54.47 39.28
N ARG A 111 4.34 -55.50 39.24
CA ARG A 111 4.06 -56.39 40.36
C ARG A 111 5.04 -57.54 40.35
#